data_AF-A0A372M2M2-F1
#
_entry.id   AF-A0A372M2M2-F1
#
_cell.length_a   1.000
_cell.length_b   1.000
_cell.length_c   1.000
_cell.angle_alpha   90.00
_cell.angle_beta   90.00
_cell.angle_gamma   90.00
#
_symmetry.space_group_name_H-M   'P 1'
#
loop_
_entity.id
_entity.type
_entity.pdbx_description
1 polymer ?
#
loop_
_entity_poly.entity_id
_entity_poly.type
_entity_poly.pdbx_seq_one_letter_code
_entity_poly.pdbx_strand_id
1 'polypeptide(L)'
;MANPSSAEQPANSFTSDIFDVESLAVPDGTETVLRGGRHLFPLLPRAFAGIRRIGVIGWGSQGRAQACNLRDSLAGTGIEVAVGLRPGSASCADARAHGFRTEDGTSGDWLDVVASSDLVILLIADAALAAHHQEVFAALRPGATIGLSHGFLLGHLDANGGSFPAGHPVIAVCPKGMGDSVRRLYVQGAEVNGAGINSSFAVHADPDGHAVDRALAWSVALGSPYTFRTTLRSEYLSDIVGERAVLLGAVHGMVESLHRRFLLEGDDAVTAYRRSCETVTGPIARTISREGLLAVRENLDTAGRDTFDRAYSATYGPARDLIAEIYDEVADGTELRSVILAEQRLATRDMTPIGGSGMWRAGEQVRAERASYAQAADPFTAGVFVATMTAQTDEFATRGHPWSEIVNESVIEAVDSLLPYMHARDVAYMVDNCSRTARLGARRWGPRFQAAYEQICFPAAQAAPDPALVEAFRTHRVHPALASASRLRPTVDISVA
;
A
#
# COMPACT_ATOMS: atom_id res chain seq x y z
N MET A 1 2.61 -39.45 -29.50
CA MET A 1 1.74 -38.29 -29.81
C MET A 1 2.10 -37.21 -28.81
N ALA A 2 2.74 -36.14 -29.27
CA ALA A 2 3.15 -35.03 -28.42
C ALA A 2 1.91 -34.23 -28.01
N ASN A 3 1.78 -33.96 -26.72
CA ASN A 3 0.70 -33.17 -26.13
C ASN A 3 0.74 -31.75 -26.74
N PRO A 4 -0.37 -31.20 -27.23
CA PRO A 4 -0.37 -29.86 -27.79
C PRO A 4 -0.23 -28.85 -26.65
N SER A 5 0.89 -28.10 -26.65
CA SER A 5 0.96 -26.68 -26.28
C SER A 5 0.00 -26.25 -25.16
N SER A 6 0.34 -26.55 -23.91
CA SER A 6 -0.12 -25.71 -22.79
C SER A 6 0.62 -24.38 -22.92
N ALA A 7 -0.03 -23.36 -23.49
CA ALA A 7 0.42 -22.00 -23.27
C ALA A 7 0.50 -21.80 -21.76
N GLU A 8 1.70 -21.50 -21.22
CA GLU A 8 1.84 -21.10 -19.82
C GLU A 8 0.83 -19.98 -19.57
N GLN A 9 -0.10 -20.20 -18.62
CA GLN A 9 -0.97 -19.12 -18.19
C GLN A 9 -0.08 -17.97 -17.70
N PRO A 10 -0.37 -16.71 -18.06
CA PRO A 10 0.33 -15.57 -17.49
C PRO A 10 0.32 -15.69 -15.95
N ALA A 11 1.44 -15.38 -15.29
CA ALA A 11 1.62 -15.59 -13.85
C ALA A 11 0.50 -14.95 -12.97
N ASN A 12 -0.21 -13.96 -13.51
CA ASN A 12 -1.26 -13.19 -12.82
C ASN A 12 -2.68 -13.51 -13.30
N SER A 13 -2.87 -14.62 -14.01
CA SER A 13 -4.20 -15.19 -14.31
C SER A 13 -4.65 -16.15 -13.22
N PHE A 14 -5.95 -16.21 -12.94
CA PHE A 14 -6.54 -17.19 -12.02
C PHE A 14 -7.99 -17.49 -12.36
N THR A 15 -8.51 -18.57 -11.78
CA THR A 15 -9.93 -18.93 -11.83
C THR A 15 -10.46 -19.06 -10.40
N SER A 16 -11.77 -18.89 -10.24
CA SER A 16 -12.47 -19.09 -8.98
C SER A 16 -13.67 -20.01 -9.25
N ASP A 17 -13.93 -20.96 -8.34
CA ASP A 17 -15.11 -21.81 -8.42
C ASP A 17 -16.37 -21.11 -7.88
N ILE A 18 -16.18 -19.96 -7.24
CA ILE A 18 -17.19 -19.28 -6.44
C ILE A 18 -17.55 -17.90 -6.97
N PHE A 19 -16.55 -17.14 -7.42
CA PHE A 19 -16.69 -15.75 -7.85
C PHE A 19 -16.48 -15.61 -9.35
N ASP A 20 -17.27 -14.75 -9.97
CA ASP A 20 -17.07 -14.38 -11.37
C ASP A 20 -15.89 -13.40 -11.47
N VAL A 21 -14.85 -13.79 -12.20
CA VAL A 21 -13.65 -12.99 -12.40
C VAL A 21 -13.68 -12.26 -13.75
N GLU A 22 -13.04 -11.09 -13.82
CA GLU A 22 -12.97 -10.24 -15.00
C GLU A 22 -11.53 -10.18 -15.54
N SER A 23 -11.39 -9.92 -16.84
CA SER A 23 -10.10 -9.66 -17.47
C SER A 23 -9.76 -8.16 -17.42
N LEU A 24 -8.57 -7.83 -16.94
CA LEU A 24 -7.99 -6.50 -16.95
C LEU A 24 -6.99 -6.39 -18.11
N ALA A 25 -7.25 -5.47 -19.05
CA ALA A 25 -6.30 -5.19 -20.12
C ALA A 25 -5.10 -4.41 -19.58
N VAL A 26 -3.90 -4.96 -19.78
CA VAL A 26 -2.64 -4.36 -19.34
C VAL A 26 -1.66 -4.30 -20.52
N PRO A 27 -0.58 -3.49 -20.43
CA PRO A 27 0.43 -3.49 -21.47
C PRO A 27 1.00 -4.89 -21.70
N ASP A 28 1.04 -5.31 -22.97
CA ASP A 28 1.50 -6.62 -23.45
C ASP A 28 0.64 -7.84 -23.03
N GLY A 29 -0.58 -7.66 -22.50
CA GLY A 29 -1.44 -8.80 -22.21
C GLY A 29 -2.69 -8.50 -21.38
N THR A 30 -3.10 -9.49 -20.60
CA THR A 30 -4.26 -9.41 -19.71
C THR A 30 -3.94 -10.04 -18.37
N GLU A 31 -4.47 -9.44 -17.30
CA GLU A 31 -4.45 -9.99 -15.95
C GLU A 31 -5.88 -10.33 -15.52
N THR A 32 -6.04 -11.20 -14.51
CA THR A 32 -7.36 -11.50 -13.95
C THR A 32 -7.58 -10.66 -12.69
N VAL A 33 -8.79 -10.18 -12.49
CA VAL A 33 -9.22 -9.47 -11.29
C VAL A 33 -10.59 -9.94 -10.84
N LEU A 34 -10.89 -9.79 -9.55
CA LEU A 34 -12.25 -9.89 -9.03
C LEU A 34 -12.74 -8.49 -8.70
N ARG A 35 -13.86 -8.05 -9.28
CA ARG A 35 -14.54 -6.85 -8.82
C ARG A 35 -15.30 -7.18 -7.54
N GLY A 36 -15.12 -6.36 -6.51
CA GLY A 36 -15.80 -6.56 -5.23
C GLY A 36 -17.13 -5.84 -5.12
N GLY A 37 -17.69 -5.92 -3.91
CA GLY A 37 -18.96 -5.27 -3.56
C GLY A 37 -19.79 -6.13 -2.61
N ARG A 38 -20.72 -5.47 -1.90
CA ARG A 38 -21.56 -6.12 -0.88
C ARG A 38 -22.53 -7.15 -1.46
N HIS A 39 -22.87 -7.02 -2.74
CA HIS A 39 -23.66 -8.01 -3.48
C HIS A 39 -23.01 -9.41 -3.53
N LEU A 40 -21.70 -9.52 -3.27
CA LEU A 40 -20.98 -10.79 -3.20
C LEU A 40 -21.00 -11.43 -1.80
N PHE A 41 -21.46 -10.73 -0.76
CA PHE A 41 -21.48 -11.25 0.62
C PHE A 41 -22.27 -12.57 0.78
N PRO A 42 -23.39 -12.81 0.07
CA PRO A 42 -24.08 -14.09 0.11
C PRO A 42 -23.22 -15.29 -0.34
N LEU A 43 -22.11 -15.06 -1.06
CA LEU A 43 -21.20 -16.11 -1.51
C LEU A 43 -20.14 -16.48 -0.45
N LEU A 44 -19.93 -15.63 0.56
CA LEU A 44 -18.86 -15.81 1.56
C LEU A 44 -18.94 -17.15 2.31
N PRO A 45 -20.11 -17.65 2.76
CA PRO A 45 -20.17 -18.96 3.43
C PRO A 45 -19.71 -20.11 2.54
N ARG A 46 -19.96 -20.02 1.22
CA ARG A 46 -19.54 -21.04 0.25
C ARG A 46 -18.03 -20.94 -0.02
N ALA A 47 -17.52 -19.72 -0.17
CA ALA A 47 -16.09 -19.47 -0.40
C ALA A 47 -15.21 -19.81 0.82
N PHE A 48 -15.76 -19.66 2.02
CA PHE A 48 -15.14 -20.06 3.29
C PHE A 48 -15.51 -21.49 3.70
N ALA A 49 -15.83 -22.39 2.76
CA ALA A 49 -16.13 -23.77 3.08
C ALA A 49 -15.02 -24.42 3.95
N GLY A 50 -15.44 -25.02 5.06
CA GLY A 50 -14.55 -25.62 6.06
C GLY A 50 -14.03 -24.65 7.13
N ILE A 51 -14.20 -23.33 6.96
CA ILE A 51 -13.84 -22.32 7.96
C ILE A 51 -15.05 -22.05 8.86
N ARG A 52 -14.91 -22.33 10.15
CA ARG A 52 -15.89 -21.97 11.18
C ARG A 52 -15.40 -20.84 12.07
N ARG A 53 -14.08 -20.68 12.20
CA ARG A 53 -13.48 -19.62 13.02
C ARG A 53 -12.29 -18.97 12.32
N ILE A 54 -12.32 -17.65 12.25
CA ILE A 54 -11.23 -16.79 11.76
C ILE A 54 -10.57 -16.10 12.96
N GLY A 55 -9.30 -16.39 13.18
CA GLY A 55 -8.48 -15.78 14.22
C GLY A 55 -7.68 -14.61 13.66
N VAL A 56 -7.96 -13.40 14.08
CA VAL A 56 -7.19 -12.20 13.74
C VAL A 56 -6.18 -11.92 14.85
N ILE A 57 -4.89 -12.09 14.56
CA ILE A 57 -3.82 -12.01 15.55
C ILE A 57 -3.19 -10.62 15.50
N GLY A 58 -3.34 -9.85 16.58
CA GLY A 58 -2.87 -8.48 16.68
C GLY A 58 -3.97 -7.42 16.51
N TRP A 59 -3.73 -6.24 17.08
CA TRP A 59 -4.67 -5.10 17.09
C TRP A 59 -3.98 -3.78 16.74
N GLY A 60 -3.14 -3.83 15.71
CA GLY A 60 -2.65 -2.63 15.02
C GLY A 60 -3.72 -2.04 14.10
N SER A 61 -3.32 -1.11 13.22
CA SER A 61 -4.22 -0.47 12.25
C SER A 61 -4.93 -1.49 11.35
N GLN A 62 -4.19 -2.42 10.75
CA GLN A 62 -4.77 -3.50 9.94
C GLN A 62 -5.60 -4.48 10.78
N GLY A 63 -5.08 -4.93 11.93
CA GLY A 63 -5.78 -5.86 12.83
C GLY A 63 -7.19 -5.39 13.22
N ARG A 64 -7.30 -4.14 13.68
CA ARG A 64 -8.58 -3.52 14.03
C ARG A 64 -9.51 -3.41 12.82
N ALA A 65 -9.01 -2.91 11.70
CA ALA A 65 -9.83 -2.67 10.51
C ALA A 65 -10.38 -3.98 9.93
N GLN A 66 -9.51 -4.98 9.76
CA GLN A 66 -9.89 -6.25 9.16
C GLN A 66 -10.78 -7.07 10.08
N ALA A 67 -10.52 -7.13 11.39
CA ALA A 67 -11.41 -7.81 12.32
C ALA A 67 -12.82 -7.22 12.30
N CYS A 68 -12.93 -5.88 12.34
CA CYS A 68 -14.22 -5.19 12.25
C CYS A 68 -14.93 -5.46 10.91
N ASN A 69 -14.24 -5.34 9.78
CA ASN A 69 -14.84 -5.55 8.46
C ASN A 69 -15.27 -7.01 8.26
N LEU A 70 -14.44 -7.98 8.66
CA LEU A 70 -14.77 -9.40 8.60
C LEU A 70 -16.00 -9.71 9.44
N ARG A 71 -16.06 -9.24 10.70
CA ARG A 71 -17.22 -9.44 11.57
C ARG A 71 -18.49 -8.87 10.94
N ASP A 72 -18.43 -7.66 10.41
CA ASP A 72 -19.59 -6.99 9.83
C ASP A 72 -20.06 -7.70 8.54
N SER A 73 -19.13 -8.13 7.68
CA SER A 73 -19.44 -8.84 6.42
C SER A 73 -19.93 -10.28 6.64
N LEU A 74 -19.50 -10.92 7.73
CA LEU A 74 -19.86 -12.28 8.10
C LEU A 74 -21.03 -12.35 9.09
N ALA A 75 -21.65 -11.21 9.44
CA ALA A 75 -22.79 -11.18 10.34
C ALA A 75 -23.93 -12.06 9.81
N GLY A 76 -24.40 -13.00 10.63
CA GLY A 76 -25.42 -13.98 10.25
C GLY A 76 -24.90 -15.21 9.50
N THR A 77 -23.60 -15.25 9.16
CA THR A 77 -22.91 -16.48 8.78
C THR A 77 -22.49 -17.22 10.05
N GLY A 78 -22.50 -18.56 10.05
CA GLY A 78 -22.02 -19.35 11.20
C GLY A 78 -20.50 -19.29 11.41
N ILE A 79 -19.81 -18.30 10.83
CA ILE A 79 -18.36 -18.12 10.87
C ILE A 79 -18.03 -17.07 11.92
N GLU A 80 -17.30 -17.46 12.94
CA GLU A 80 -16.89 -16.59 14.04
C GLU A 80 -15.60 -15.85 13.72
N VAL A 81 -15.51 -14.58 14.14
CA VAL A 81 -14.26 -13.79 14.09
C VAL A 81 -13.79 -13.55 15.52
N ALA A 82 -12.57 -13.98 15.84
CA ALA A 82 -11.96 -13.83 17.15
C ALA A 82 -10.62 -13.10 17.06
N VAL A 83 -10.29 -12.31 18.09
CA VAL A 83 -9.07 -11.51 18.15
C VAL A 83 -8.09 -12.10 19.16
N GLY A 84 -6.88 -12.38 18.71
CA GLY A 84 -5.79 -12.86 19.54
C GLY A 84 -4.85 -11.74 19.97
N LEU A 85 -4.70 -11.51 21.27
CA LEU A 85 -3.79 -10.51 21.84
C LEU A 85 -2.81 -11.16 22.81
N ARG A 86 -1.59 -10.63 22.87
CA ARG A 86 -0.61 -11.06 23.89
C ARG A 86 -1.11 -10.71 25.29
N PRO A 87 -0.77 -11.51 26.31
CA PRO A 87 -1.08 -11.20 27.70
C PRO A 87 -0.61 -9.79 28.09
N GLY A 88 -1.48 -9.02 28.74
CA GLY A 88 -1.17 -7.64 29.16
C GLY A 88 -1.11 -6.60 28.02
N SER A 89 -1.56 -6.93 26.81
CA SER A 89 -1.61 -5.97 25.71
C SER A 89 -2.41 -4.72 26.06
N ALA A 90 -1.84 -3.54 25.80
CA ALA A 90 -2.52 -2.25 25.96
C ALA A 90 -3.75 -2.11 25.03
N SER A 91 -3.81 -2.89 23.96
CA SER A 91 -4.91 -2.87 22.98
C SER A 91 -6.19 -3.59 23.44
N CYS A 92 -6.17 -4.32 24.55
CA CYS A 92 -7.34 -5.05 25.04
C CYS A 92 -8.56 -4.14 25.28
N ALA A 93 -8.32 -2.94 25.81
CA ALA A 93 -9.39 -1.96 26.04
C ALA A 93 -10.02 -1.48 24.72
N ASP A 94 -9.20 -1.23 23.69
CA ASP A 94 -9.67 -0.79 22.38
C ASP A 94 -10.43 -1.91 21.64
N ALA A 95 -9.95 -3.15 21.72
CA ALA A 95 -10.66 -4.32 21.18
C ALA A 95 -12.05 -4.49 21.82
N ARG A 96 -12.13 -4.35 23.15
CA ARG A 96 -13.41 -4.38 23.89
C ARG A 96 -14.35 -3.25 23.50
N ALA A 97 -13.83 -2.04 23.29
CA ALA A 97 -14.59 -0.89 22.82
C ALA A 97 -15.18 -1.12 21.42
N HIS A 98 -14.48 -1.88 20.59
CA HIS A 98 -14.94 -2.29 19.26
C HIS A 98 -15.78 -3.58 19.27
N GLY A 99 -16.11 -4.14 20.44
CA GLY A 99 -17.02 -5.28 20.56
C GLY A 99 -16.36 -6.66 20.49
N PHE A 100 -15.03 -6.75 20.61
CA PHE A 100 -14.32 -8.03 20.76
C PHE A 100 -13.99 -8.27 22.23
N ARG A 101 -14.58 -9.30 22.84
CA ARG A 101 -14.57 -9.50 24.29
C ARG A 101 -14.18 -10.93 24.66
N THR A 102 -13.60 -11.10 25.84
CA THR A 102 -13.28 -12.44 26.34
C THR A 102 -14.53 -13.17 26.78
N GLU A 103 -15.53 -12.44 27.28
CA GLU A 103 -16.78 -13.00 27.81
C GLU A 103 -17.67 -13.67 26.75
N ASP A 104 -17.59 -13.22 25.49
CA ASP A 104 -18.33 -13.79 24.36
C ASP A 104 -17.43 -14.63 23.42
N GLY A 105 -16.17 -14.89 23.84
CA GLY A 105 -15.24 -15.73 23.09
C GLY A 105 -14.69 -15.09 21.80
N THR A 106 -14.93 -13.80 21.56
CA THR A 106 -14.44 -13.07 20.38
C THR A 106 -13.10 -12.38 20.62
N SER A 107 -12.51 -12.51 21.80
CA SER A 107 -11.13 -12.10 22.11
C SER A 107 -10.47 -13.07 23.09
N GLY A 108 -9.16 -13.32 22.94
CA GLY A 108 -8.42 -14.22 23.85
C GLY A 108 -6.91 -14.07 23.76
N ASP A 109 -6.20 -14.97 24.44
CA ASP A 109 -4.76 -15.13 24.24
C ASP A 109 -4.47 -15.47 22.78
N TRP A 110 -3.44 -14.84 22.22
CA TRP A 110 -3.09 -14.98 20.82
C TRP A 110 -2.82 -16.43 20.39
N LEU A 111 -2.12 -17.26 21.18
CA LEU A 111 -1.86 -18.65 20.81
C LEU A 111 -3.11 -19.53 20.97
N ASP A 112 -3.95 -19.26 21.96
CA ASP A 112 -5.23 -19.96 22.11
C ASP A 112 -6.17 -19.66 20.92
N VAL A 113 -6.17 -18.42 20.44
CA VAL A 113 -6.92 -18.04 19.23
C VAL A 113 -6.33 -18.69 17.98
N VAL A 114 -5.01 -18.78 17.85
CA VAL A 114 -4.34 -19.53 16.76
C VAL A 114 -4.79 -21.01 16.79
N ALA A 115 -4.73 -21.65 17.94
CA ALA A 115 -5.03 -23.08 18.09
C ALA A 115 -6.49 -23.44 17.83
N SER A 116 -7.42 -22.49 18.01
CA SER A 116 -8.85 -22.70 17.82
C SER A 116 -9.37 -22.30 16.43
N SER A 117 -8.56 -21.67 15.57
CA SER A 117 -9.01 -21.07 14.31
C SER A 117 -8.71 -21.94 13.09
N ASP A 118 -9.63 -21.98 12.12
CA ASP A 118 -9.44 -22.65 10.83
C ASP A 118 -8.68 -21.75 9.83
N LEU A 119 -8.85 -20.43 9.94
CA LEU A 119 -8.08 -19.41 9.22
C LEU A 119 -7.43 -18.47 10.25
N VAL A 120 -6.11 -18.36 10.23
CA VAL A 120 -5.33 -17.53 11.14
C VAL A 120 -4.72 -16.38 10.35
N ILE A 121 -5.21 -15.16 10.57
CA ILE A 121 -4.76 -13.94 9.92
C ILE A 121 -3.76 -13.22 10.82
N LEU A 122 -2.49 -13.14 10.39
CA LEU A 122 -1.37 -12.64 11.19
C LEU A 122 -1.14 -11.14 10.93
N LEU A 123 -1.63 -10.29 11.83
CA LEU A 123 -1.60 -8.81 11.71
C LEU A 123 -0.86 -8.14 12.89
N ILE A 124 0.19 -8.80 13.38
CA ILE A 124 1.18 -8.20 14.27
C ILE A 124 2.29 -7.51 13.46
N ALA A 125 3.12 -6.71 14.11
CA ALA A 125 4.25 -6.06 13.43
C ALA A 125 5.20 -7.10 12.80
N ASP A 126 5.73 -6.79 11.63
CA ASP A 126 6.53 -7.72 10.82
C ASP A 126 7.72 -8.32 11.59
N ALA A 127 8.48 -7.50 12.31
CA ALA A 127 9.58 -7.98 13.13
C ALA A 127 9.13 -8.87 14.29
N ALA A 128 7.95 -8.61 14.86
CA ALA A 128 7.38 -9.47 15.89
C ALA A 128 6.92 -10.80 15.29
N LEU A 129 6.35 -10.80 14.08
CA LEU A 129 6.01 -12.02 13.37
C LEU A 129 7.28 -12.83 13.03
N ALA A 130 8.33 -12.19 12.53
CA ALA A 130 9.62 -12.83 12.33
C ALA A 130 10.20 -13.44 13.61
N ALA A 131 10.04 -12.78 14.76
CA ALA A 131 10.52 -13.30 16.05
C ALA A 131 9.70 -14.48 16.61
N HIS A 132 8.40 -14.53 16.32
CA HIS A 132 7.46 -15.44 16.98
C HIS A 132 6.80 -16.48 16.05
N HIS A 133 7.13 -16.49 14.75
CA HIS A 133 6.49 -17.38 13.77
C HIS A 133 6.56 -18.87 14.14
N GLN A 134 7.64 -19.32 14.79
CA GLN A 134 7.78 -20.71 15.21
C GLN A 134 6.74 -21.11 16.27
N GLU A 135 6.46 -20.23 17.24
CA GLU A 135 5.43 -20.44 18.27
C GLU A 135 4.03 -20.46 17.64
N VAL A 136 3.79 -19.56 16.69
CA VAL A 136 2.53 -19.54 15.91
C VAL A 136 2.36 -20.85 15.15
N PHE A 137 3.37 -21.27 14.39
CA PHE A 137 3.32 -22.50 13.59
C PHE A 137 3.09 -23.73 14.45
N ALA A 138 3.69 -23.80 15.64
CA ALA A 138 3.49 -24.90 16.58
C ALA A 138 2.07 -24.94 17.18
N ALA A 139 1.40 -23.79 17.30
CA ALA A 139 0.04 -23.69 17.83
C ALA A 139 -1.05 -23.95 16.76
N LEU A 140 -0.71 -23.93 15.47
CA LEU A 140 -1.68 -24.15 14.40
C LEU A 140 -2.34 -25.54 14.53
N ARG A 141 -3.67 -25.58 14.44
CA ARG A 141 -4.37 -26.84 14.24
C ARG A 141 -4.03 -27.44 12.86
N PRO A 142 -3.99 -28.78 12.71
CA PRO A 142 -3.70 -29.41 11.43
C PRO A 142 -4.61 -28.90 10.30
N GLY A 143 -3.99 -28.48 9.19
CA GLY A 143 -4.69 -27.98 8.01
C GLY A 143 -5.26 -26.55 8.14
N ALA A 144 -4.99 -25.83 9.23
CA ALA A 144 -5.37 -24.42 9.33
C ALA A 144 -4.74 -23.60 8.19
N THR A 145 -5.51 -22.69 7.62
CA THR A 145 -5.03 -21.72 6.65
C THR A 145 -4.26 -20.59 7.35
N ILE A 146 -3.06 -20.30 6.88
CA ILE A 146 -2.25 -19.15 7.31
C ILE A 146 -2.57 -17.99 6.36
N GLY A 147 -3.08 -16.89 6.91
CA GLY A 147 -3.37 -15.65 6.21
C GLY A 147 -2.38 -14.55 6.57
N LEU A 148 -1.81 -13.89 5.56
CA LEU A 148 -0.90 -12.76 5.71
C LEU A 148 -1.45 -11.51 5.01
N SER A 149 -1.19 -10.33 5.54
CA SER A 149 -1.44 -9.07 4.80
C SER A 149 -0.16 -8.40 4.34
N HIS A 150 0.96 -9.10 4.44
CA HIS A 150 2.26 -8.69 3.92
C HIS A 150 3.20 -9.91 3.83
N GLY A 151 4.05 -9.94 2.81
CA GLY A 151 4.98 -11.03 2.50
C GLY A 151 6.32 -10.95 3.24
N PHE A 152 6.50 -10.02 4.17
CA PHE A 152 7.73 -9.88 4.97
C PHE A 152 8.19 -11.20 5.60
N LEU A 153 7.24 -12.00 6.13
CA LEU A 153 7.58 -13.29 6.73
C LEU A 153 8.20 -14.25 5.73
N LEU A 154 7.76 -14.27 4.46
CA LEU A 154 8.40 -15.07 3.42
C LEU A 154 9.85 -14.62 3.21
N GLY A 155 10.09 -13.33 3.01
CA GLY A 155 11.44 -12.82 2.82
C GLY A 155 12.35 -13.09 4.03
N HIS A 156 11.80 -13.04 5.25
CA HIS A 156 12.52 -13.44 6.46
C HIS A 156 12.86 -14.93 6.46
N LEU A 157 11.92 -15.80 6.12
CA LEU A 157 12.15 -17.25 6.06
C LEU A 157 13.21 -17.59 5.01
N ASP A 158 13.09 -17.05 3.80
CA ASP A 158 14.05 -17.26 2.71
C ASP A 158 15.48 -16.86 3.13
N ALA A 159 15.62 -15.68 3.75
CA ALA A 159 16.91 -15.17 4.24
C ALA A 159 17.55 -16.03 5.35
N ASN A 160 16.76 -16.85 6.05
CA ASN A 160 17.21 -17.72 7.14
C ASN A 160 17.12 -19.22 6.79
N GLY A 161 16.81 -19.57 5.53
CA GLY A 161 16.63 -20.95 5.09
C GLY A 161 15.44 -21.67 5.73
N GLY A 162 14.44 -20.92 6.20
CA GLY A 162 13.19 -21.43 6.75
C GLY A 162 12.12 -21.63 5.69
N SER A 163 10.97 -22.18 6.10
CA SER A 163 9.79 -22.32 5.23
C SER A 163 8.51 -22.26 6.07
N PHE A 164 7.38 -22.03 5.41
CA PHE A 164 6.07 -22.25 6.03
C PHE A 164 5.87 -23.75 6.35
N PRO A 165 5.06 -24.10 7.37
CA PRO A 165 4.82 -25.49 7.73
C PRO A 165 4.04 -26.22 6.64
N ALA A 166 4.46 -27.45 6.31
CA ALA A 166 3.82 -28.27 5.29
C ALA A 166 2.39 -28.67 5.68
N GLY A 167 1.52 -28.87 4.69
CA GLY A 167 0.13 -29.30 4.89
C GLY A 167 -0.83 -28.19 5.31
N HIS A 168 -0.35 -26.95 5.42
CA HIS A 168 -1.17 -25.76 5.66
C HIS A 168 -1.33 -24.94 4.37
N PRO A 169 -2.55 -24.52 4.01
CA PRO A 169 -2.73 -23.48 3.01
C PRO A 169 -2.08 -22.18 3.49
N VAL A 170 -1.37 -21.48 2.61
CA VAL A 170 -0.72 -20.20 2.90
C VAL A 170 -1.18 -19.19 1.87
N ILE A 171 -1.96 -18.21 2.31
CA ILE A 171 -2.56 -17.18 1.48
C ILE A 171 -2.20 -15.80 1.99
N ALA A 172 -2.32 -14.79 1.11
CA ALA A 172 -2.27 -13.41 1.51
C ALA A 172 -3.38 -12.59 0.88
N VAL A 173 -3.83 -11.59 1.61
CA VAL A 173 -4.67 -10.49 1.13
C VAL A 173 -4.07 -9.21 1.70
N CYS A 174 -3.55 -8.37 0.82
CA CYS A 174 -2.78 -7.18 1.18
C CYS A 174 -3.52 -5.93 0.69
N PRO A 175 -4.31 -5.26 1.56
CA PRO A 175 -4.95 -4.00 1.22
C PRO A 175 -3.90 -2.94 0.89
N LYS A 176 -4.06 -2.29 -0.28
CA LYS A 176 -3.20 -1.22 -0.81
C LYS A 176 -3.58 0.13 -0.22
N GLY A 177 -3.40 0.21 1.10
CA GLY A 177 -3.71 1.37 1.90
C GLY A 177 -3.68 1.09 3.40
N MET A 178 -3.57 2.14 4.19
CA MET A 178 -3.49 2.02 5.65
C MET A 178 -4.78 1.46 6.27
N GLY A 179 -4.66 0.76 7.41
CA GLY A 179 -5.79 0.13 8.08
C GLY A 179 -6.95 1.09 8.40
N ASP A 180 -6.67 2.33 8.78
CA ASP A 180 -7.73 3.32 9.02
C ASP A 180 -8.54 3.65 7.75
N SER A 181 -7.88 3.68 6.58
CA SER A 181 -8.55 3.83 5.28
C SER A 181 -9.41 2.61 4.97
N VAL A 182 -8.90 1.40 5.23
CA VAL A 182 -9.62 0.13 5.04
C VAL A 182 -10.94 0.12 5.81
N ARG A 183 -10.94 0.54 7.09
CA ARG A 183 -12.18 0.62 7.87
C ARG A 183 -13.08 1.76 7.39
N ARG A 184 -12.53 2.94 7.15
CA ARG A 184 -13.33 4.13 6.84
C ARG A 184 -14.08 3.99 5.53
N LEU A 185 -13.40 3.57 4.46
CA LEU A 185 -14.02 3.37 3.16
C LEU A 185 -15.02 2.20 3.17
N TYR A 186 -14.76 1.14 3.94
CA TYR A 186 -15.74 0.07 4.13
C TYR A 186 -17.05 0.58 4.75
N VAL A 187 -16.95 1.43 5.78
CA VAL A 187 -18.11 2.05 6.43
C VAL A 187 -18.84 3.00 5.46
N GLN A 188 -18.11 3.85 4.72
CA GLN A 188 -18.71 4.67 3.65
C GLN A 188 -19.40 3.80 2.58
N GLY A 189 -18.83 2.64 2.29
CA GLY A 189 -19.37 1.66 1.35
C GLY A 189 -20.62 0.92 1.83
N ALA A 190 -21.11 1.18 3.04
CA ALA A 190 -22.44 0.73 3.46
C ALA A 190 -23.56 1.38 2.63
N GLU A 191 -23.36 2.64 2.22
CA GLU A 191 -24.33 3.40 1.42
C GLU A 191 -24.03 3.35 -0.08
N VAL A 192 -22.75 3.15 -0.45
CA VAL A 192 -22.31 3.08 -1.85
C VAL A 192 -21.60 1.75 -2.12
N ASN A 193 -22.25 0.87 -2.89
CA ASN A 193 -21.67 -0.42 -3.23
C ASN A 193 -20.33 -0.27 -3.95
N GLY A 194 -19.32 -1.00 -3.46
CA GLY A 194 -17.98 -1.04 -4.05
C GLY A 194 -16.96 -0.08 -3.45
N ALA A 195 -17.31 0.74 -2.44
CA ALA A 195 -16.31 1.55 -1.73
C ALA A 195 -15.48 0.72 -0.73
N GLY A 196 -14.16 0.93 -0.75
CA GLY A 196 -13.17 0.23 0.05
C GLY A 196 -11.75 0.48 -0.45
N ILE A 197 -10.78 -0.28 0.04
CA ILE A 197 -9.38 -0.26 -0.41
C ILE A 197 -9.10 -1.50 -1.27
N ASN A 198 -8.49 -1.31 -2.44
CA ASN A 198 -8.10 -2.41 -3.32
C ASN A 198 -7.16 -3.35 -2.59
N SER A 199 -7.18 -4.64 -2.92
CA SER A 199 -6.21 -5.59 -2.36
C SER A 199 -5.51 -6.37 -3.46
N SER A 200 -4.24 -6.69 -3.23
CA SER A 200 -3.65 -7.85 -3.91
C SER A 200 -3.96 -9.11 -3.12
N PHE A 201 -3.93 -10.27 -3.77
CA PHE A 201 -3.93 -11.56 -3.08
C PHE A 201 -2.85 -12.49 -3.64
N ALA A 202 -2.34 -13.38 -2.79
CA ALA A 202 -1.40 -14.41 -3.18
C ALA A 202 -1.81 -15.77 -2.61
N VAL A 203 -1.46 -16.83 -3.33
CA VAL A 203 -1.52 -18.21 -2.85
C VAL A 203 -0.11 -18.77 -2.93
N HIS A 204 0.50 -18.99 -1.77
CA HIS A 204 1.85 -19.56 -1.64
C HIS A 204 1.80 -21.09 -1.51
N ALA A 205 0.80 -21.62 -0.81
CA ALA A 205 0.55 -23.06 -0.71
C ALA A 205 -0.96 -23.35 -0.69
N ASP A 206 -1.36 -24.42 -1.37
CA ASP A 206 -2.77 -24.84 -1.48
C ASP A 206 -2.91 -26.37 -1.44
N PRO A 207 -2.69 -27.02 -0.28
CA PRO A 207 -2.74 -28.47 -0.15
C PRO A 207 -4.17 -29.05 -0.22
N ASP A 208 -5.21 -28.23 -0.04
CA ASP A 208 -6.61 -28.65 -0.02
C ASP A 208 -7.46 -28.12 -1.19
N GLY A 209 -6.88 -27.29 -2.07
CA GLY A 209 -7.51 -26.82 -3.31
C GLY A 209 -8.50 -25.68 -3.13
N HIS A 210 -8.49 -25.01 -1.97
CA HIS A 210 -9.46 -23.96 -1.62
C HIS A 210 -8.81 -22.59 -1.38
N ALA A 211 -7.49 -22.47 -1.55
CA ALA A 211 -6.76 -21.26 -1.18
C ALA A 211 -7.19 -20.01 -1.97
N VAL A 212 -7.44 -20.15 -3.28
CA VAL A 212 -7.85 -19.01 -4.12
C VAL A 212 -9.19 -18.45 -3.64
N ASP A 213 -10.22 -19.28 -3.51
CA ASP A 213 -11.54 -18.83 -3.09
C ASP A 213 -11.55 -18.27 -1.67
N ARG A 214 -10.78 -18.86 -0.74
CA ARG A 214 -10.62 -18.33 0.62
C ARG A 214 -9.95 -16.95 0.62
N ALA A 215 -8.93 -16.72 -0.21
CA ALA A 215 -8.27 -15.43 -0.33
C ALA A 215 -9.20 -14.37 -0.95
N LEU A 216 -9.94 -14.73 -2.00
CA LEU A 216 -10.94 -13.85 -2.61
C LEU A 216 -12.08 -13.53 -1.63
N ALA A 217 -12.57 -14.51 -0.87
CA ALA A 217 -13.59 -14.31 0.15
C ALA A 217 -13.12 -13.36 1.25
N TRP A 218 -11.89 -13.52 1.71
CA TRP A 218 -11.28 -12.59 2.66
C TRP A 218 -11.23 -11.18 2.08
N SER A 219 -10.71 -11.00 0.86
CA SER A 219 -10.64 -9.67 0.22
C SER A 219 -12.02 -9.03 0.01
N VAL A 220 -13.02 -9.80 -0.42
CA VAL A 220 -14.42 -9.34 -0.53
C VAL A 220 -14.98 -8.94 0.83
N ALA A 221 -14.74 -9.74 1.88
CA ALA A 221 -15.21 -9.43 3.23
C ALA A 221 -14.53 -8.19 3.84
N LEU A 222 -13.32 -7.83 3.39
CA LEU A 222 -12.68 -6.55 3.72
C LEU A 222 -13.30 -5.36 2.98
N GLY A 223 -14.08 -5.61 1.92
CA GLY A 223 -14.74 -4.61 1.09
C GLY A 223 -13.89 -4.10 -0.08
N SER A 224 -12.90 -4.86 -0.55
CA SER A 224 -12.05 -4.39 -1.66
C SER A 224 -12.85 -4.08 -2.93
N PRO A 225 -12.69 -2.88 -3.55
CA PRO A 225 -13.37 -2.54 -4.79
C PRO A 225 -13.00 -3.48 -5.94
N TYR A 226 -11.74 -3.88 -5.98
CA TYR A 226 -11.27 -5.02 -6.75
C TYR A 226 -10.07 -5.68 -6.09
N THR A 227 -9.84 -6.93 -6.49
CA THR A 227 -8.77 -7.79 -6.02
C THR A 227 -7.96 -8.32 -7.20
N PHE A 228 -6.64 -8.20 -7.16
CA PHE A 228 -5.73 -8.67 -8.22
C PHE A 228 -4.72 -9.68 -7.68
N ARG A 229 -4.26 -10.60 -8.53
CA ARG A 229 -3.31 -11.64 -8.12
C ARG A 229 -1.88 -11.12 -8.10
N THR A 230 -1.12 -11.59 -7.13
CA THR A 230 0.33 -11.46 -7.02
C THR A 230 0.94 -12.73 -6.40
N THR A 231 2.23 -12.69 -6.06
CA THR A 231 2.91 -13.65 -5.19
C THR A 231 3.35 -12.97 -3.90
N LEU A 232 3.53 -13.71 -2.82
CA LEU A 232 4.11 -13.16 -1.57
C LEU A 232 5.45 -12.46 -1.83
N ARG A 233 6.26 -12.99 -2.76
CA ARG A 233 7.56 -12.41 -3.10
C ARG A 233 7.43 -11.07 -3.80
N SER A 234 6.62 -11.02 -4.85
CA SER A 234 6.36 -9.79 -5.59
C SER A 234 5.76 -8.72 -4.67
N GLU A 235 4.81 -9.12 -3.81
CA GLU A 235 4.14 -8.21 -2.88
C GLU A 235 5.10 -7.60 -1.85
N TYR A 236 5.95 -8.37 -1.17
CA TYR A 236 6.85 -7.76 -0.19
C TYR A 236 7.90 -6.87 -0.87
N LEU A 237 8.31 -7.22 -2.10
CA LEU A 237 9.25 -6.41 -2.87
C LEU A 237 8.63 -5.07 -3.26
N SER A 238 7.41 -5.08 -3.81
CA SER A 238 6.75 -3.84 -4.24
C SER A 238 6.35 -2.96 -3.07
N ASP A 239 5.77 -3.54 -2.01
CA ASP A 239 5.24 -2.82 -0.86
C ASP A 239 6.36 -2.13 -0.06
N ILE A 240 7.41 -2.88 0.32
CA ILE A 240 8.54 -2.36 1.11
C ILE A 240 9.31 -1.29 0.33
N VAL A 241 9.46 -1.43 -0.98
CA VAL A 241 10.07 -0.41 -1.85
C VAL A 241 9.15 0.80 -1.97
N GLY A 242 7.85 0.59 -2.19
CA GLY A 242 6.84 1.66 -2.33
C GLY A 242 6.81 2.58 -1.12
N GLU A 243 6.76 2.04 0.10
CA GLU A 243 6.76 2.83 1.35
C GLU A 243 8.07 3.61 1.59
N ARG A 244 9.19 3.14 1.02
CA ARG A 244 10.48 3.86 1.07
C ARG A 244 10.61 4.92 -0.01
N ALA A 245 9.91 4.71 -1.12
CA ALA A 245 9.87 5.60 -2.26
C ALA A 245 8.55 6.39 -2.29
N VAL A 246 7.75 6.29 -3.36
CA VAL A 246 6.72 7.28 -3.68
C VAL A 246 5.52 7.29 -2.74
N LEU A 247 5.31 6.24 -1.94
CA LEU A 247 4.17 6.19 -1.01
C LEU A 247 4.42 7.03 0.24
N LEU A 248 5.65 7.05 0.77
CA LEU A 248 6.00 7.78 1.99
C LEU A 248 7.37 8.46 1.91
N GLY A 249 8.47 7.69 1.81
CA GLY A 249 9.83 8.22 1.98
C GLY A 249 10.23 9.28 0.95
N ALA A 250 10.09 9.00 -0.34
CA ALA A 250 10.40 9.94 -1.41
C ALA A 250 9.48 11.17 -1.38
N VAL A 251 8.18 11.01 -1.08
CA VAL A 251 7.26 12.15 -0.92
C VAL A 251 7.69 13.04 0.23
N HIS A 252 8.05 12.46 1.37
CA HIS A 252 8.57 13.22 2.51
C HIS A 252 9.84 14.02 2.15
N GLY A 253 10.84 13.38 1.54
CA GLY A 253 12.05 14.08 1.11
C GLY A 253 11.80 15.13 0.04
N MET A 254 10.83 14.90 -0.84
CA MET A 254 10.43 15.81 -1.92
C MET A 254 9.77 17.08 -1.36
N VAL A 255 8.80 16.96 -0.46
CA VAL A 255 8.10 18.14 0.06
C VAL A 255 9.02 19.00 0.93
N GLU A 256 9.92 18.39 1.72
CA GLU A 256 10.92 19.11 2.52
C GLU A 256 11.94 19.84 1.62
N SER A 257 12.46 19.18 0.58
CA SER A 257 13.41 19.81 -0.36
C SER A 257 12.77 20.94 -1.17
N LEU A 258 11.56 20.73 -1.69
CA LEU A 258 10.83 21.76 -2.43
C LEU A 258 10.47 22.95 -1.54
N HIS A 259 10.02 22.72 -0.30
CA HIS A 259 9.77 23.81 0.65
C HIS A 259 11.02 24.67 0.85
N ARG A 260 12.16 24.03 1.10
CA ARG A 260 13.45 24.72 1.25
C ARG A 260 13.84 25.47 -0.02
N ARG A 261 13.65 24.87 -1.20
CA ARG A 261 13.91 25.51 -2.49
C ARG A 261 13.10 26.80 -2.63
N PHE A 262 11.79 26.75 -2.39
CA PHE A 262 10.92 27.93 -2.58
C PHE A 262 11.23 29.05 -1.58
N LEU A 263 11.62 28.72 -0.35
CA LEU A 263 12.15 29.71 0.59
C LEU A 263 13.40 30.41 0.06
N LEU A 264 14.33 29.67 -0.57
CA LEU A 264 15.53 30.23 -1.18
C LEU A 264 15.24 31.07 -2.43
N GLU A 265 14.16 30.78 -3.14
CA GLU A 265 13.64 31.59 -4.25
C GLU A 265 12.95 32.89 -3.78
N GLY A 266 12.68 33.01 -2.47
CA GLY A 266 12.14 34.22 -1.85
C GLY A 266 10.68 34.12 -1.39
N ASP A 267 10.06 32.94 -1.48
CA ASP A 267 8.71 32.72 -0.97
C ASP A 267 8.67 32.78 0.56
N ASP A 268 7.54 33.22 1.11
CA ASP A 268 7.26 33.03 2.53
C ASP A 268 6.93 31.55 2.86
N ALA A 269 6.94 31.19 4.14
CA ALA A 269 6.75 29.81 4.58
C ALA A 269 5.40 29.19 4.17
N VAL A 270 4.33 29.99 4.08
CA VAL A 270 2.98 29.55 3.70
C VAL A 270 2.93 29.31 2.20
N THR A 271 3.45 30.24 1.40
CA THR A 271 3.53 30.10 -0.06
C THR A 271 4.42 28.93 -0.46
N ALA A 272 5.59 28.79 0.17
CA ALA A 272 6.49 27.65 -0.04
C ALA A 272 5.81 26.31 0.32
N TYR A 273 5.02 26.27 1.39
CA TYR A 273 4.26 25.06 1.77
C TYR A 273 3.18 24.75 0.72
N ARG A 274 2.47 25.76 0.22
CA ARG A 274 1.45 25.59 -0.82
C ARG A 274 2.05 25.00 -2.10
N ARG A 275 3.19 25.53 -2.54
CA ARG A 275 3.89 25.09 -3.76
C ARG A 275 4.60 23.75 -3.61
N SER A 276 4.80 23.25 -2.39
CA SER A 276 5.43 21.96 -2.10
C SER A 276 4.41 20.90 -1.68
N CYS A 277 4.00 20.87 -0.41
CA CYS A 277 3.16 19.82 0.15
C CYS A 277 1.70 19.88 -0.30
N GLU A 278 1.09 21.06 -0.26
CA GLU A 278 -0.34 21.20 -0.56
C GLU A 278 -0.63 20.83 -2.01
N THR A 279 0.23 21.27 -2.94
CA THR A 279 0.04 20.98 -4.37
C THR A 279 0.19 19.50 -4.70
N VAL A 280 1.16 18.80 -4.07
CA VAL A 280 1.35 17.33 -4.22
C VAL A 280 0.14 16.57 -3.71
N THR A 281 -0.29 16.88 -2.47
CA THR A 281 -1.34 16.12 -1.78
C THR A 281 -2.76 16.50 -2.21
N GLY A 282 -2.94 17.66 -2.85
CA GLY A 282 -4.22 18.21 -3.28
C GLY A 282 -4.41 18.12 -4.81
N PRO A 283 -4.17 19.22 -5.56
CA PRO A 283 -4.49 19.29 -6.98
C PRO A 283 -3.74 18.28 -7.86
N ILE A 284 -2.47 17.98 -7.58
CA ILE A 284 -1.73 16.99 -8.37
C ILE A 284 -2.31 15.59 -8.11
N ALA A 285 -2.45 15.18 -6.84
CA ALA A 285 -3.08 13.91 -6.46
C ALA A 285 -4.47 13.74 -7.09
N ARG A 286 -5.33 14.77 -7.02
CA ARG A 286 -6.67 14.74 -7.63
C ARG A 286 -6.62 14.54 -9.14
N THR A 287 -5.74 15.25 -9.83
CA THR A 287 -5.59 15.13 -11.29
C THR A 287 -5.15 13.73 -11.67
N ILE A 288 -4.15 13.18 -10.98
CA ILE A 288 -3.68 11.80 -11.21
C ILE A 288 -4.79 10.80 -10.94
N SER A 289 -5.53 10.97 -9.84
CA SER A 289 -6.60 10.05 -9.45
C SER A 289 -7.71 9.98 -10.51
N ARG A 290 -8.09 11.12 -11.10
CA ARG A 290 -9.24 11.24 -12.02
C ARG A 290 -8.87 11.07 -13.49
N GLU A 291 -7.72 11.58 -13.90
CA GLU A 291 -7.35 11.75 -15.31
C GLU A 291 -6.00 11.09 -15.67
N GLY A 292 -5.24 10.64 -14.66
CA GLY A 292 -3.97 9.94 -14.83
C GLY A 292 -2.74 10.87 -14.84
N LEU A 293 -1.56 10.26 -14.91
CA LEU A 293 -0.27 10.97 -14.80
C LEU A 293 -0.05 11.98 -15.93
N LEU A 294 -0.39 11.60 -17.18
CA LEU A 294 -0.21 12.47 -18.34
C LEU A 294 -1.02 13.78 -18.22
N ALA A 295 -2.22 13.72 -17.65
CA ALA A 295 -3.09 14.88 -17.48
C ALA A 295 -2.47 15.97 -16.60
N VAL A 296 -1.61 15.61 -15.63
CA VAL A 296 -0.90 16.59 -14.79
C VAL A 296 -0.09 17.56 -15.66
N ARG A 297 0.60 17.05 -16.68
CA ARG A 297 1.37 17.86 -17.62
C ARG A 297 0.46 18.56 -18.64
N GLU A 298 -0.48 17.84 -19.24
CA GLU A 298 -1.32 18.39 -20.31
C GLU A 298 -2.28 19.49 -19.82
N ASN A 299 -2.63 19.50 -18.53
CA ASN A 299 -3.47 20.54 -17.93
C ASN A 299 -2.69 21.84 -17.61
N LEU A 300 -1.36 21.85 -17.75
CA LEU A 300 -0.54 23.06 -17.61
C LEU A 300 -0.55 23.89 -18.89
N ASP A 301 -0.32 25.20 -18.75
CA ASP A 301 -0.07 26.09 -19.89
C ASP A 301 1.31 25.84 -20.51
N THR A 302 1.64 26.52 -21.61
CA THR A 302 2.89 26.31 -22.35
C THR A 302 4.14 26.51 -21.48
N ALA A 303 4.16 27.55 -20.63
CA ALA A 303 5.29 27.83 -19.75
C ALA A 303 5.40 26.82 -18.60
N GLY A 304 4.25 26.38 -18.07
CA GLY A 304 4.15 25.32 -17.08
C GLY A 304 4.64 23.99 -17.63
N ARG A 305 4.27 23.61 -18.86
CA ARG A 305 4.76 22.37 -19.50
C ARG A 305 6.28 22.37 -19.66
N ASP A 306 6.85 23.49 -20.10
CA ASP A 306 8.30 23.65 -20.21
C ASP A 306 9.00 23.53 -18.83
N THR A 307 8.40 24.08 -17.78
CA THR A 307 8.90 23.94 -16.40
C THR A 307 8.78 22.50 -15.89
N PHE A 308 7.64 21.85 -16.14
CA PHE A 308 7.40 20.45 -15.82
C PHE A 308 8.44 19.55 -16.53
N ASP A 309 8.66 19.75 -17.82
CA ASP A 309 9.54 18.92 -18.64
C ASP A 309 10.98 18.99 -18.17
N ARG A 310 11.47 20.18 -17.78
CA ARG A 310 12.81 20.35 -17.18
C ARG A 310 12.93 19.62 -15.85
N ALA A 311 11.97 19.83 -14.96
CA ALA A 311 11.96 19.19 -13.64
C ALA A 311 11.86 17.67 -13.77
N TYR A 312 11.03 17.18 -14.70
CA TYR A 312 10.86 15.76 -14.98
C TYR A 312 12.17 15.15 -15.48
N SER A 313 12.77 15.73 -16.52
CA SER A 313 14.01 15.25 -17.14
C SER A 313 15.16 15.19 -16.13
N ALA A 314 15.28 16.20 -15.27
CA ALA A 314 16.32 16.27 -14.25
C ALA A 314 16.11 15.30 -13.08
N THR A 315 14.87 14.84 -12.85
CA THR A 315 14.51 14.02 -11.67
C THR A 315 14.45 12.53 -11.98
N TYR A 316 13.99 12.14 -13.19
CA TYR A 316 13.69 10.75 -13.51
C TYR A 316 14.87 9.79 -13.24
N GLY A 317 16.06 10.10 -13.76
CA GLY A 317 17.26 9.26 -13.58
C GLY A 317 17.67 9.12 -12.11
N PRO A 318 17.98 10.23 -11.40
CA PRO A 318 18.38 10.17 -9.99
C PRO A 318 17.34 9.51 -9.06
N ALA A 319 16.04 9.72 -9.32
CA ALA A 319 14.99 9.04 -8.58
C ALA A 319 15.02 7.53 -8.83
N ARG A 320 15.18 7.11 -10.09
CA ARG A 320 15.27 5.69 -10.46
C ARG A 320 16.48 5.01 -9.83
N ASP A 321 17.63 5.67 -9.78
CA ASP A 321 18.84 5.12 -9.15
C ASP A 321 18.62 4.80 -7.67
N LEU A 322 17.99 5.71 -6.91
CA LEU A 322 17.65 5.46 -5.51
C LEU A 322 16.60 4.36 -5.35
N ILE A 323 15.60 4.30 -6.22
CA ILE A 323 14.57 3.26 -6.17
C ILE A 323 15.18 1.88 -6.47
N ALA A 324 16.12 1.80 -7.43
CA ALA A 324 16.86 0.58 -7.71
C ALA A 324 17.73 0.15 -6.53
N GLU A 325 18.43 1.09 -5.86
CA GLU A 325 19.20 0.82 -4.63
C GLU A 325 18.30 0.24 -3.53
N ILE A 326 17.13 0.85 -3.31
CA ILE A 326 16.14 0.36 -2.34
C ILE A 326 15.70 -1.05 -2.73
N TYR A 327 15.34 -1.26 -4.00
CA TYR A 327 14.86 -2.56 -4.48
C TYR A 327 15.90 -3.66 -4.25
N ASP A 328 17.16 -3.40 -4.57
CA ASP A 328 18.25 -4.35 -4.38
C ASP A 328 18.43 -4.71 -2.89
N GLU A 329 18.40 -3.72 -1.98
CA GLU A 329 18.50 -3.98 -0.55
C GLU A 329 17.28 -4.76 0.01
N VAL A 330 16.08 -4.55 -0.54
CA VAL A 330 14.89 -5.33 -0.17
C VAL A 330 14.97 -6.75 -0.70
N ALA A 331 15.36 -6.92 -1.96
CA ALA A 331 15.46 -8.23 -2.62
C ALA A 331 16.53 -9.13 -2.00
N ASP A 332 17.65 -8.56 -1.56
CA ASP A 332 18.72 -9.28 -0.86
C ASP A 332 18.40 -9.54 0.63
N GLY A 333 17.36 -8.89 1.18
CA GLY A 333 16.96 -9.03 2.58
C GLY A 333 17.71 -8.12 3.57
N THR A 334 18.62 -7.28 3.08
CA THR A 334 19.32 -6.26 3.86
C THR A 334 18.33 -5.31 4.54
N GLU A 335 17.31 -4.84 3.82
CA GLU A 335 16.27 -3.97 4.36
C GLU A 335 15.42 -4.69 5.42
N LEU A 336 15.01 -5.93 5.19
CA LEU A 336 14.23 -6.72 6.15
C LEU A 336 15.01 -6.92 7.45
N ARG A 337 16.29 -7.26 7.35
CA ARG A 337 17.18 -7.39 8.51
C ARG A 337 17.30 -6.07 9.27
N SER A 338 17.40 -4.95 8.55
CA SER A 338 17.48 -3.62 9.16
C SER A 338 16.26 -3.29 10.01
N VAL A 339 15.05 -3.65 9.53
CA VAL A 339 13.77 -3.46 10.23
C VAL A 339 13.73 -4.30 11.52
N ILE A 340 14.10 -5.59 11.44
CA ILE A 340 14.16 -6.47 12.61
C ILE A 340 15.07 -5.90 13.70
N LEU A 341 16.28 -5.48 13.32
CA LEU A 341 17.24 -4.91 14.27
C LEU A 341 16.78 -3.55 14.81
N ALA A 342 16.06 -2.77 14.01
CA ALA A 342 15.49 -1.50 14.46
C ALA A 342 14.42 -1.71 15.52
N GLU A 343 13.54 -2.70 15.34
CA GLU A 343 12.51 -3.02 16.33
C GLU A 343 13.08 -3.46 17.67
N GLN A 344 14.15 -4.26 17.66
CA GLN A 344 14.87 -4.62 18.88
C GLN A 344 15.43 -3.39 19.60
N ARG A 345 15.97 -2.42 18.85
CA ARG A 345 16.44 -1.15 19.43
C ARG A 345 15.29 -0.30 19.96
N LEU A 346 14.13 -0.34 19.32
CA LEU A 346 12.96 0.46 19.70
C LEU A 346 12.20 -0.11 20.90
N ALA A 347 12.52 -1.33 21.34
CA ALA A 347 12.00 -1.88 22.58
C ALA A 347 12.40 -1.08 23.83
N THR A 348 13.49 -0.29 23.75
CA THR A 348 13.99 0.52 24.86
C THR A 348 13.96 2.03 24.60
N ARG A 349 13.59 2.44 23.38
CA ARG A 349 13.51 3.86 23.01
C ARG A 349 12.42 4.09 21.96
N ASP A 350 11.63 5.13 22.15
CA ASP A 350 10.62 5.47 21.16
C ASP A 350 11.24 6.06 19.89
N MET A 351 10.53 5.86 18.78
CA MET A 351 10.86 6.49 17.52
C MET A 351 10.50 7.97 17.58
N THR A 352 11.45 8.85 17.32
CA THR A 352 11.24 10.30 17.35
C THR A 352 10.25 10.73 16.25
N PRO A 353 9.29 11.64 16.56
CA PRO A 353 8.41 12.26 15.57
C PRO A 353 9.20 13.08 14.54
N ILE A 354 8.70 13.15 13.30
CA ILE A 354 9.39 13.91 12.24
C ILE A 354 8.81 15.31 11.97
N GLY A 355 7.70 15.67 12.62
CA GLY A 355 7.02 16.96 12.47
C GLY A 355 7.76 18.19 13.04
N GLY A 356 9.07 18.10 13.28
CA GLY A 356 9.87 19.14 13.94
C GLY A 356 10.47 20.20 13.01
N SER A 357 10.49 19.98 11.70
CA SER A 357 11.04 20.95 10.74
C SER A 357 10.19 22.23 10.65
N GLY A 358 10.79 23.32 10.13
CA GLY A 358 10.09 24.61 9.99
C GLY A 358 8.91 24.55 9.02
N MET A 359 8.92 23.63 8.07
CA MET A 359 7.88 23.44 7.06
C MET A 359 6.52 23.15 7.71
N TRP A 360 6.47 22.22 8.68
CA TRP A 360 5.22 21.74 9.25
C TRP A 360 4.44 22.81 10.02
N ARG A 361 5.13 23.88 10.46
CA ARG A 361 4.49 25.02 11.14
C ARG A 361 3.56 25.80 10.21
N ALA A 362 3.85 25.82 8.91
CA ALA A 362 3.00 26.49 7.93
C ALA A 362 1.75 25.67 7.58
N GLY A 363 1.76 24.36 7.80
CA GLY A 363 0.68 23.45 7.40
C GLY A 363 -0.66 23.77 8.05
N GLU A 364 -0.66 24.12 9.34
CA GLU A 364 -1.89 24.48 10.06
C GLU A 364 -2.56 25.72 9.45
N GLN A 365 -1.80 26.77 9.18
CA GLN A 365 -2.29 27.98 8.54
C GLN A 365 -2.79 27.69 7.13
N VAL A 366 -2.03 26.95 6.32
CA VAL A 366 -2.42 26.58 4.95
C VAL A 366 -3.73 25.81 4.93
N ARG A 367 -3.94 24.87 5.86
CA ARG A 367 -5.19 24.13 6.02
C ARG A 367 -6.35 25.03 6.41
N ALA A 368 -6.15 25.94 7.36
CA ALA A 368 -7.18 26.88 7.80
C ALA A 368 -7.63 27.82 6.68
N GLU A 369 -6.70 28.20 5.79
CA GLU A 369 -6.94 29.10 4.67
C GLU A 369 -7.29 28.38 3.35
N ARG A 370 -7.43 27.04 3.34
CA ARG A 370 -7.54 26.23 2.11
C ARG A 370 -8.67 26.65 1.16
N ALA A 371 -9.76 27.19 1.70
CA ALA A 371 -10.90 27.67 0.93
C ALA A 371 -10.70 29.06 0.30
N SER A 372 -9.63 29.78 0.67
CA SER A 372 -9.43 31.18 0.28
C SER A 372 -8.49 31.39 -0.91
N TYR A 373 -7.95 30.32 -1.52
CA TYR A 373 -7.03 30.42 -2.66
C TYR A 373 -7.27 29.32 -3.71
N ALA A 374 -6.80 29.57 -4.93
CA ALA A 374 -6.89 28.60 -6.02
C ALA A 374 -5.91 27.44 -5.80
N GLN A 375 -6.42 26.22 -5.81
CA GLN A 375 -5.61 25.01 -5.68
C GLN A 375 -5.10 24.57 -7.05
N ALA A 376 -4.06 25.25 -7.56
CA ALA A 376 -3.42 24.91 -8.83
C ALA A 376 -2.18 24.02 -8.62
N ALA A 377 -1.83 23.23 -9.63
CA ALA A 377 -0.59 22.47 -9.65
C ALA A 377 0.61 23.41 -9.85
N ASP A 378 1.62 23.36 -8.97
CA ASP A 378 2.91 24.00 -9.25
C ASP A 378 3.65 23.16 -10.31
N PRO A 379 4.03 23.73 -11.47
CA PRO A 379 4.61 22.96 -12.57
C PRO A 379 5.93 22.25 -12.23
N PHE A 380 6.80 22.89 -11.43
CA PHE A 380 8.09 22.34 -11.07
C PHE A 380 7.90 21.15 -10.12
N THR A 381 7.10 21.35 -9.08
CA THR A 381 6.73 20.29 -8.14
C THR A 381 6.05 19.11 -8.83
N ALA A 382 5.16 19.39 -9.78
CA ALA A 382 4.51 18.36 -10.59
C ALA A 382 5.51 17.54 -11.40
N GLY A 383 6.49 18.17 -12.03
CA GLY A 383 7.55 17.48 -12.78
C GLY A 383 8.38 16.55 -11.91
N VAL A 384 8.80 17.01 -10.71
CA VAL A 384 9.56 16.20 -9.74
C VAL A 384 8.74 14.99 -9.27
N PHE A 385 7.47 15.22 -8.93
CA PHE A 385 6.60 14.16 -8.41
C PHE A 385 6.27 13.09 -9.44
N VAL A 386 5.86 13.51 -10.64
CA VAL A 386 5.50 12.58 -11.72
C VAL A 386 6.72 11.83 -12.25
N ALA A 387 7.92 12.45 -12.29
CA ALA A 387 9.15 11.74 -12.62
C ALA A 387 9.47 10.63 -11.61
N THR A 388 9.28 10.89 -10.31
CA THR A 388 9.50 9.90 -9.26
C THR A 388 8.52 8.74 -9.35
N MET A 389 7.23 9.01 -9.60
CA MET A 389 6.21 7.98 -9.86
C MET A 389 6.54 7.13 -11.09
N THR A 390 6.99 7.76 -12.17
CA THR A 390 7.31 7.06 -13.42
C THR A 390 8.58 6.24 -13.26
N ALA A 391 9.60 6.76 -12.58
CA ALA A 391 10.82 6.02 -12.22
C ALA A 391 10.52 4.75 -11.42
N GLN A 392 9.62 4.82 -10.42
CA GLN A 392 9.21 3.65 -9.65
C GLN A 392 8.47 2.62 -10.51
N THR A 393 7.56 3.11 -11.36
CA THR A 393 6.81 2.26 -12.29
C THR A 393 7.75 1.49 -13.22
N ASP A 394 8.73 2.17 -13.81
CA ASP A 394 9.71 1.57 -14.71
C ASP A 394 10.63 0.57 -14.00
N GLU A 395 11.02 0.87 -12.76
CA GLU A 395 11.83 -0.06 -11.97
C GLU A 395 11.05 -1.34 -11.69
N PHE A 396 9.80 -1.25 -11.22
CA PHE A 396 8.96 -2.43 -11.01
C PHE A 396 8.67 -3.21 -12.31
N ALA A 397 8.42 -2.52 -13.43
CA ALA A 397 8.26 -3.16 -14.73
C ALA A 397 9.54 -3.91 -15.16
N THR A 398 10.71 -3.30 -14.95
CA THR A 398 12.02 -3.92 -15.25
C THR A 398 12.26 -5.16 -14.39
N ARG A 399 11.77 -5.16 -13.15
CA ARG A 399 11.85 -6.28 -12.20
C ARG A 399 10.76 -7.34 -12.41
N GLY A 400 9.86 -7.15 -13.37
CA GLY A 400 8.86 -8.15 -13.77
C GLY A 400 7.60 -8.19 -12.91
N HIS A 401 7.27 -7.09 -12.22
CA HIS A 401 6.02 -7.02 -11.45
C HIS A 401 4.77 -6.99 -12.37
N PRO A 402 3.61 -7.50 -11.89
CA PRO A 402 2.32 -7.34 -12.56
C PRO A 402 1.99 -5.87 -12.80
N TRP A 403 1.30 -5.55 -13.90
CA TRP A 403 0.86 -4.18 -14.13
C TRP A 403 -0.20 -3.73 -13.12
N SER A 404 -1.10 -4.62 -12.68
CA SER A 404 -2.02 -4.30 -11.58
C SER A 404 -1.29 -3.94 -10.29
N GLU A 405 -0.20 -4.64 -9.98
CA GLU A 405 0.63 -4.33 -8.80
C GLU A 405 1.36 -3.01 -8.99
N ILE A 406 2.03 -2.81 -10.12
CA ILE A 406 2.76 -1.58 -10.45
C ILE A 406 1.89 -0.34 -10.28
N VAL A 407 0.68 -0.34 -10.86
CA VAL A 407 -0.19 0.85 -10.79
C VAL A 407 -0.77 1.07 -9.41
N ASN A 408 -1.04 0.02 -8.64
CA ASN A 408 -1.53 0.18 -7.27
C ASN A 408 -0.42 0.71 -6.35
N GLU A 409 0.77 0.13 -6.41
CA GLU A 409 1.91 0.42 -5.52
C GLU A 409 2.64 1.71 -5.84
N SER A 410 2.47 2.24 -7.06
CA SER A 410 3.19 3.45 -7.52
C SER A 410 2.28 4.64 -7.76
N VAL A 411 0.97 4.43 -7.92
CA VAL A 411 0.04 5.50 -8.28
C VAL A 411 -1.23 5.48 -7.44
N ILE A 412 -2.05 4.43 -7.53
CA ILE A 412 -3.41 4.41 -6.97
C ILE A 412 -3.37 4.54 -5.45
N GLU A 413 -2.53 3.75 -4.76
CA GLU A 413 -2.42 3.83 -3.30
C GLU A 413 -2.00 5.22 -2.83
N ALA A 414 -1.01 5.83 -3.53
CA ALA A 414 -0.57 7.17 -3.23
C ALA A 414 -1.74 8.17 -3.32
N VAL A 415 -2.45 8.21 -4.44
CA VAL A 415 -3.42 9.28 -4.71
C VAL A 415 -4.82 9.05 -4.12
N ASP A 416 -5.20 7.80 -3.88
CA ASP A 416 -6.54 7.45 -3.39
C ASP A 416 -6.56 7.06 -1.90
N SER A 417 -5.42 6.67 -1.31
CA SER A 417 -5.35 6.34 0.13
C SER A 417 -4.47 7.31 0.92
N LEU A 418 -3.21 7.46 0.52
CA LEU A 418 -2.20 8.10 1.36
C LEU A 418 -2.25 9.64 1.28
N LEU A 419 -2.09 10.20 0.09
CA LEU A 419 -2.08 11.65 -0.12
C LEU A 419 -3.33 12.37 0.39
N PRO A 420 -4.58 11.82 0.30
CA PRO A 420 -5.74 12.45 0.92
C PRO A 420 -5.62 12.63 2.44
N TYR A 421 -5.02 11.66 3.13
CA TYR A 421 -4.74 11.78 4.56
C TYR A 421 -3.58 12.75 4.83
N MET A 422 -2.54 12.77 3.99
CA MET A 422 -1.44 13.73 4.10
C MET A 422 -1.98 15.16 3.88
N HIS A 423 -2.93 15.35 2.98
CA HIS A 423 -3.61 16.61 2.74
C HIS A 423 -4.42 17.07 3.96
N ALA A 424 -5.05 16.13 4.67
CA ALA A 424 -5.84 16.44 5.87
C ALA A 424 -4.98 16.71 7.12
N ARG A 425 -3.84 16.02 7.26
CA ARG A 425 -3.09 15.93 8.53
C ARG A 425 -1.59 16.20 8.45
N ASP A 426 -1.04 16.54 7.29
CA ASP A 426 0.40 16.58 6.94
C ASP A 426 1.04 15.23 6.60
N VAL A 427 2.06 15.29 5.74
CA VAL A 427 2.94 14.15 5.41
C VAL A 427 3.65 13.62 6.67
N ALA A 428 4.10 14.52 7.56
CA ALA A 428 4.73 14.12 8.83
C ALA A 428 3.81 13.26 9.70
N TYR A 429 2.52 13.61 9.78
CA TYR A 429 1.54 12.80 10.50
C TYR A 429 1.43 11.41 9.88
N MET A 430 1.37 11.31 8.55
CA MET A 430 1.30 10.00 7.90
C MET A 430 2.52 9.13 8.19
N VAL A 431 3.72 9.69 8.05
CA VAL A 431 4.98 9.01 8.34
C VAL A 431 5.11 8.61 9.82
N ASP A 432 4.32 9.16 10.72
CA ASP A 432 4.28 8.77 12.14
C ASP A 432 3.20 7.72 12.45
N ASN A 433 2.21 7.54 11.56
CA ASN A 433 1.02 6.72 11.81
C ASN A 433 0.87 5.49 10.88
N CYS A 434 1.76 5.30 9.90
CA CYS A 434 1.82 4.06 9.11
C CYS A 434 2.40 2.87 9.89
N SER A 435 2.51 1.71 9.21
CA SER A 435 3.12 0.50 9.77
C SER A 435 4.53 0.77 10.29
N ARG A 436 5.00 -0.04 11.23
CA ARG A 436 6.31 0.17 11.83
C ARG A 436 7.45 0.07 10.79
N THR A 437 7.31 -0.83 9.83
CA THR A 437 8.19 -1.02 8.67
C THR A 437 8.22 0.24 7.80
N ALA A 438 7.04 0.78 7.43
CA ALA A 438 6.90 2.02 6.67
C ALA A 438 7.57 3.22 7.36
N ARG A 439 7.32 3.37 8.66
CA ARG A 439 7.85 4.48 9.47
C ARG A 439 9.38 4.48 9.50
N LEU A 440 9.98 3.29 9.61
CA LEU A 440 11.44 3.10 9.57
C LEU A 440 12.00 3.38 8.17
N GLY A 441 11.35 2.84 7.13
CA GLY A 441 11.73 3.04 5.74
C GLY A 441 11.74 4.51 5.35
N ALA A 442 10.66 5.24 5.62
CA ALA A 442 10.55 6.67 5.31
C ALA A 442 11.62 7.53 6.00
N ARG A 443 12.02 7.16 7.22
CA ARG A 443 13.08 7.85 7.98
C ARG A 443 14.49 7.54 7.49
N ARG A 444 14.71 6.34 6.94
CA ARG A 444 15.99 5.95 6.34
C ARG A 444 16.16 6.58 4.96
N TRP A 445 15.14 6.52 4.12
CA TRP A 445 15.24 6.84 2.69
C TRP A 445 14.76 8.25 2.33
N GLY A 446 13.84 8.84 3.08
CA GLY A 446 13.40 10.22 2.84
C GLY A 446 14.55 11.24 2.79
N PRO A 447 15.51 11.22 3.74
CA PRO A 447 16.70 12.08 3.67
C PRO A 447 17.60 11.83 2.45
N ARG A 448 17.64 10.60 1.93
CA ARG A 448 18.42 10.26 0.72
C ARG A 448 17.79 10.88 -0.52
N PHE A 449 16.46 10.75 -0.67
CA PHE A 449 15.71 11.45 -1.72
C PHE A 449 15.85 12.96 -1.61
N GLN A 450 15.69 13.52 -0.39
CA GLN A 450 15.87 14.95 -0.15
C GLN A 450 17.23 15.44 -0.66
N ALA A 451 18.32 14.74 -0.30
CA ALA A 451 19.66 15.07 -0.75
C ALA A 451 19.80 14.98 -2.28
N ALA A 452 19.29 13.93 -2.91
CA ALA A 452 19.33 13.78 -4.37
C ALA A 452 18.57 14.90 -5.08
N TYR A 453 17.37 15.26 -4.61
CA TYR A 453 16.61 16.37 -5.18
C TYR A 453 17.37 17.69 -5.07
N GLU A 454 17.89 18.03 -3.89
CA GLU A 454 18.58 19.30 -3.64
C GLU A 454 19.93 19.41 -4.36
N GLN A 455 20.70 18.32 -4.41
CA GLN A 455 22.09 18.33 -4.88
C GLN A 455 22.22 18.01 -6.37
N ILE A 456 21.29 17.25 -6.93
CA ILE A 456 21.38 16.73 -8.31
C ILE A 456 20.22 17.27 -9.16
N CYS A 457 18.98 16.98 -8.77
CA CYS A 457 17.83 17.25 -9.64
C CYS A 457 17.56 18.76 -9.80
N PHE A 458 17.53 19.51 -8.71
CA PHE A 458 17.18 20.92 -8.71
C PHE A 458 18.17 21.82 -9.46
N PRO A 459 19.50 21.61 -9.36
CA PRO A 459 20.47 22.28 -10.21
C PRO A 459 20.37 21.87 -11.68
N ALA A 460 20.19 20.57 -11.96
CA ALA A 460 20.10 20.06 -13.32
C ALA A 460 18.85 20.57 -14.07
N ALA A 461 17.76 20.86 -13.35
CA ALA A 461 16.53 21.40 -13.93
C ALA A 461 16.64 22.84 -14.48
N GLN A 462 17.81 23.46 -14.41
CA GLN A 462 18.12 24.72 -15.12
C GLN A 462 18.45 24.50 -16.61
N ALA A 463 18.81 23.28 -16.99
CA ALA A 463 19.09 22.92 -18.38
C ALA A 463 17.79 22.72 -19.19
N ALA A 464 17.90 22.70 -20.51
CA ALA A 464 16.79 22.33 -21.39
C ALA A 464 16.31 20.89 -21.09
N PRO A 465 15.01 20.59 -21.24
CA PRO A 465 14.50 19.24 -21.01
C PRO A 465 15.07 18.25 -22.02
N ASP A 466 15.19 16.99 -21.63
CA ASP A 466 15.55 15.91 -22.55
C ASP A 466 14.32 15.51 -23.37
N PRO A 467 14.29 15.80 -24.68
CA PRO A 467 13.13 15.52 -25.51
C PRO A 467 12.81 14.02 -25.59
N ALA A 468 13.79 13.13 -25.44
CA ALA A 468 13.57 11.69 -25.47
C ALA A 468 12.88 11.21 -24.19
N LEU A 469 13.28 11.72 -23.02
CA LEU A 469 12.61 11.40 -21.75
C LEU A 469 11.18 11.94 -21.70
N VAL A 470 10.95 13.15 -22.22
CA VAL A 470 9.59 13.72 -22.30
C VAL A 470 8.71 12.89 -23.22
N GLU A 471 9.20 12.46 -24.39
CA GLU A 471 8.42 11.62 -25.29
C GLU A 471 8.18 10.21 -24.72
N ALA A 472 9.16 9.64 -24.04
CA ALA A 472 9.01 8.37 -23.33
C ALA A 472 7.94 8.47 -22.23
N PHE A 473 7.88 9.59 -21.50
CA PHE A 473 6.80 9.87 -20.56
C PHE A 473 5.44 9.97 -21.25
N ARG A 474 5.33 10.71 -22.36
CA ARG A 474 4.04 10.92 -23.06
C ARG A 474 3.44 9.64 -23.63
N THR A 475 4.30 8.71 -24.04
CA THR A 475 3.91 7.42 -24.63
C THR A 475 4.02 6.26 -23.63
N HIS A 476 4.21 6.58 -22.34
CA HIS A 476 4.51 5.59 -21.31
C HIS A 476 3.40 4.54 -21.14
N ARG A 477 3.81 3.28 -20.95
CA ARG A 477 2.91 2.13 -20.80
C ARG A 477 2.04 2.18 -19.54
N VAL A 478 2.43 2.98 -18.55
CA VAL A 478 1.65 3.20 -17.32
C VAL A 478 0.30 3.85 -17.59
N HIS A 479 0.20 4.72 -18.60
CA HIS A 479 -1.04 5.48 -18.86
C HIS A 479 -2.21 4.55 -19.22
N PRO A 480 -2.10 3.64 -20.22
CA PRO A 480 -3.17 2.69 -20.48
C PRO A 480 -3.39 1.69 -19.33
N ALA A 481 -2.33 1.25 -18.63
CA ALA A 481 -2.48 0.36 -17.47
C ALA A 481 -3.31 1.00 -16.36
N LEU A 482 -2.97 2.25 -15.99
CA LEU A 482 -3.67 3.03 -14.99
C LEU A 482 -5.11 3.32 -15.43
N ALA A 483 -5.33 3.67 -16.70
CA ALA A 483 -6.67 3.89 -17.23
C ALA A 483 -7.56 2.64 -17.17
N SER A 484 -6.99 1.44 -17.39
CA SER A 484 -7.71 0.18 -17.21
C SER A 484 -8.08 -0.06 -15.75
N ALA A 485 -7.11 0.05 -14.83
CA ALA A 485 -7.33 -0.16 -13.40
C ALA A 485 -8.30 0.86 -12.79
N SER A 486 -8.26 2.11 -13.26
CA SER A 486 -9.16 3.18 -12.79
C SER A 486 -10.64 2.91 -13.06
N ARG A 487 -11.00 2.03 -14.02
CA ARG A 487 -12.39 1.60 -14.25
C ARG A 487 -12.94 0.69 -13.14
N LEU A 488 -12.06 0.20 -12.27
CA LEU A 488 -12.40 -0.64 -11.12
C LEU A 488 -12.46 0.15 -9.81
N ARG A 489 -12.12 1.45 -9.85
CA ARG A 489 -12.14 2.30 -8.65
C ARG A 489 -13.55 2.47 -8.11
N PRO A 490 -13.68 2.65 -6.79
CA PRO A 490 -14.95 3.04 -6.20
C PRO A 490 -15.37 4.43 -6.70
N THR A 491 -16.68 4.69 -6.74
CA THR A 491 -17.22 6.01 -7.12
C THR A 491 -17.13 7.05 -5.99
N VAL A 492 -16.50 6.70 -4.86
CA VAL A 492 -16.44 7.51 -3.65
C VAL A 492 -14.98 7.83 -3.33
N ASP A 493 -14.66 9.12 -3.31
CA ASP A 493 -13.39 9.61 -2.79
C ASP A 493 -13.34 9.40 -1.27
N ILE A 494 -12.17 9.03 -0.74
CA ILE A 494 -12.02 8.88 0.71
C ILE A 494 -12.30 10.21 1.42
N SER A 495 -13.27 10.19 2.34
CA SER A 495 -13.45 11.32 3.23
C SER A 495 -12.35 11.24 4.26
N VAL A 496 -11.54 12.28 4.44
CA VAL A 496 -10.65 12.42 5.61
C VAL A 496 -11.05 13.70 6.33
N ALA A 497 -11.29 13.60 7.63
CA ALA A 497 -11.68 14.70 8.51
C ALA A 497 -10.46 15.12 9.32
#